data_AF-W5NSY7-F1
#
_entry.id   AF-W5NSY7-F1
#
_cell.length_a   1.000
_cell.length_b   1.000
_cell.length_c   1.000
_cell.angle_alpha   90.00
_cell.angle_beta   90.00
_cell.angle_gamma   90.00
#
_symmetry.space_group_name_H-M   'P 1'
#
loop_
_entity.id
_entity.type
_entity.pdbx_description
1 polymer ?
#
loop_
_entity_poly.entity_id
_entity_poly.type
_entity_poly.pdbx_seq_one_letter_code
_entity_poly.pdbx_strand_id
1 'polypeptide(L)' 'SGTALHEAALCGKTEVVRLLLDNGINAHVRNTYSQTALDIVHQFTTSQASKEIKQLLRG' A
#
# COMPACT_ATOMS: atom_id res chain seq x y z
N SER A 1 -1.29 0.90 14.66
CA SER A 1 -2.39 0.24 13.93
C SER A 1 -2.33 0.56 12.46
N GLY A 2 -1.76 -0.32 11.64
CA GLY A 2 -1.83 -0.25 10.19
C GLY A 2 -3.12 -0.93 9.70
N THR A 3 -3.68 -0.46 8.59
CA THR A 3 -4.78 -1.18 7.91
C THR A 3 -4.24 -2.37 7.12
N ALA A 4 -5.11 -3.29 6.68
CA ALA A 4 -4.73 -4.39 5.82
C ALA A 4 -3.94 -3.94 4.57
N LEU A 5 -4.24 -2.74 4.05
CA LEU A 5 -3.53 -2.16 2.91
C LEU A 5 -2.08 -1.78 3.25
N HIS A 6 -1.82 -1.27 4.46
CA HIS A 6 -0.47 -0.93 4.91
C HIS A 6 0.40 -2.18 5.05
N GLU A 7 -0.15 -3.26 5.60
CA GLU A 7 0.55 -4.54 5.74
C GLU A 7 0.81 -5.19 4.38
N ALA A 8 -0.19 -5.21 3.48
CA ALA A 8 -0.04 -5.74 2.12
C ALA A 8 1.03 -4.97 1.31
N ALA A 9 1.03 -3.65 1.45
CA ALA A 9 2.03 -2.75 0.90
C ALA A 9 3.44 -3.03 1.45
N LEU A 10 3.57 -3.18 2.77
CA LEU A 10 4.83 -3.49 3.45
C LEU A 10 5.39 -4.84 3.00
N CYS A 11 4.53 -5.85 2.88
CA CYS A 11 4.90 -7.19 2.43
C CYS A 11 5.15 -7.29 0.92
N GLY A 12 4.96 -6.22 0.15
CA GLY A 12 5.11 -6.23 -1.31
C GLY A 12 4.11 -7.15 -2.03
N LYS A 13 2.94 -7.38 -1.45
CA LYS A 13 1.91 -8.29 -1.99
C LYS A 13 1.00 -7.53 -2.94
N THR A 14 1.46 -7.29 -4.17
CA THR A 14 0.71 -6.52 -5.19
C THR A 14 -0.72 -7.01 -5.38
N GLU A 15 -0.92 -8.31 -5.45
CA GLU A 15 -2.26 -8.90 -5.66
C GLU A 15 -3.21 -8.59 -4.49
N VAL A 16 -2.70 -8.65 -3.26
CA VAL A 16 -3.49 -8.30 -2.07
C VAL A 16 -3.80 -6.81 -2.07
N VAL A 17 -2.84 -5.96 -2.44
CA VAL A 17 -3.08 -4.51 -2.60
C VAL A 17 -4.17 -4.24 -3.62
N ARG A 18 -4.13 -4.89 -4.80
CA ARG A 18 -5.15 -4.77 -5.85
C ARG A 18 -6.52 -5.18 -5.32
N LEU A 19 -6.63 -6.37 -4.72
CA LEU A 19 -7.89 -6.85 -4.17
C LEU A 19 -8.47 -5.88 -3.13
N LEU A 20 -7.63 -5.34 -2.24
CA LEU A 20 -8.07 -4.38 -1.23
C LEU A 20 -8.57 -3.07 -1.87
N LEU A 21 -7.90 -2.58 -2.91
CA LEU A 21 -8.35 -1.39 -3.66
C LEU A 21 -9.65 -1.65 -4.41
N ASP A 22 -9.79 -2.82 -5.05
CA ASP A 22 -11.01 -3.24 -5.75
C ASP A 22 -12.21 -3.37 -4.80
N ASN A 23 -11.96 -3.68 -3.52
CA ASN A 23 -12.98 -3.69 -2.46
C ASN A 23 -13.39 -2.27 -2.00
N GLY A 24 -12.87 -1.21 -2.62
CA GLY A 24 -13.21 0.18 -2.28
C GLY A 24 -12.53 0.68 -1.00
N ILE A 25 -11.44 0.02 -0.56
CA ILE A 25 -10.67 0.50 0.59
C ILE A 25 -9.97 1.81 0.20
N ASN A 26 -10.08 2.80 1.07
CA ASN A 26 -9.43 4.07 0.87
C ASN A 26 -7.90 3.95 1.05
N ALA A 27 -7.17 4.16 -0.04
CA ALA A 27 -5.70 4.13 -0.09
C ALA A 27 -5.04 5.28 0.69
N HIS A 28 -5.77 6.36 0.93
CA HIS A 28 -5.29 7.56 1.63
C HIS A 28 -5.46 7.48 3.15
N VAL A 29 -5.93 6.36 3.68
CA VAL A 29 -5.99 6.16 5.13
C VAL A 29 -4.60 6.22 5.72
N ARG A 30 -4.46 6.96 6.81
CA ARG A 30 -3.21 7.07 7.56
C ARG A 30 -3.21 6.12 8.75
N ASN A 31 -2.11 5.42 8.95
CA ASN A 31 -1.87 4.62 10.14
C ASN A 31 -1.56 5.54 11.36
N THR A 32 -1.28 4.91 12.51
CA THR A 32 -0.89 5.62 13.75
C THR A 32 0.41 6.43 13.65
N TYR A 33 1.22 6.19 12.62
CA TYR A 33 2.43 6.94 12.31
C TYR A 33 2.16 8.10 11.32
N SER A 34 0.90 8.40 11.03
CA SER A 34 0.49 9.38 10.01
C SER A 34 0.98 9.06 8.60
N GLN A 35 1.28 7.80 8.32
CA GLN A 35 1.73 7.32 7.01
C GLN A 35 0.58 6.68 6.25
N THR A 36 0.51 6.90 4.95
CA THR A 36 -0.34 6.15 4.03
C THR A 36 0.34 4.85 3.60
N ALA A 37 -0.42 3.95 2.96
CA ALA A 37 0.15 2.75 2.34
C ALA A 37 1.25 3.13 1.32
N LEU A 38 1.07 4.22 0.59
CA LEU A 38 2.05 4.72 -0.37
C LEU A 38 3.35 5.15 0.33
N ASP A 39 3.25 5.86 1.46
CA ASP A 39 4.42 6.30 2.24
C ASP A 39 5.25 5.11 2.75
N ILE A 40 4.58 4.04 3.22
CA ILE A 40 5.26 2.81 3.64
C ILE A 40 6.03 2.19 2.47
N VAL A 41 5.40 2.07 1.30
CA VAL A 41 6.04 1.47 0.12
C VAL A 41 7.23 2.31 -0.34
N HIS A 42 7.17 3.63 -0.20
CA HIS A 42 8.27 4.54 -0.48
C HIS A 42 9.47 4.34 0.46
N GLN A 43 9.24 3.99 1.73
CA GLN A 43 10.30 3.85 2.73
C GLN A 43 11.09 2.54 2.60
N PHE A 44 10.46 1.45 2.17
CA PHE A 44 11.07 0.11 2.32
C PHE A 44 11.52 -0.56 1.01
N THR A 45 11.33 0.03 -0.19
CA THR A 45 11.34 -0.82 -1.40
C THR A 45 11.93 -0.24 -2.70
N THR A 46 12.83 -1.04 -3.29
CA THR A 46 13.43 -0.91 -4.63
C THR A 46 13.01 -2.03 -5.61
N SER A 47 12.06 -2.89 -5.22
CA SER A 47 11.60 -4.05 -6.00
C SER A 47 10.58 -3.68 -7.10
N GLN A 48 10.39 -4.53 -8.10
CA GLN A 48 9.38 -4.32 -9.15
C GLN A 48 7.95 -4.30 -8.58
N ALA A 49 7.67 -5.19 -7.62
CA ALA A 49 6.36 -5.26 -6.96
C ALA A 49 5.97 -3.92 -6.31
N SER A 50 6.95 -3.19 -5.77
CA SER A 50 6.66 -1.90 -5.15
C SER A 50 6.42 -0.78 -6.14
N LYS A 51 7.00 -0.86 -7.35
CA LYS A 51 6.65 0.07 -8.44
C LYS A 51 5.20 -0.12 -8.85
N GLU A 52 4.76 -1.37 -8.98
CA GLU A 52 3.36 -1.69 -9.29
C GLU A 52 2.41 -1.20 -8.19
N ILE A 53 2.73 -1.51 -6.92
CA ILE A 53 1.93 -1.03 -5.78
C ILE A 53 1.88 0.51 -5.74
N LYS A 54 3.00 1.21 -6.01
CA LYS A 54 3.01 2.68 -6.10
C LYS A 54 2.09 3.20 -7.20
N GLN A 55 2.03 2.53 -8.35
CA GLN A 55 1.12 2.90 -9.43
C GLN A 55 -0.35 2.68 -9.02
N LEU A 56 -0.66 1.54 -8.39
CA LEU A 56 -2.01 1.24 -7.91
C LEU A 56 -2.51 2.24 -6.86
N LEU A 57 -1.63 2.69 -5.96
CA LEU A 57 -1.98 3.66 -4.92
C LEU A 57 -1.99 5.13 -5.39
N ARG A 58 -1.55 5.40 -6.63
CA ARG A 58 -1.62 6.73 -7.26
C ARG A 58 -2.89 6.94 -8.10
N GLY A 59 -3.61 5.86 -8.38
CA GLY A 59 -4.85 5.86 -9.16
C GLY A 59 -6.07 6.29 -8.36
#